data_AF-A0A7N5J984-F1
#
_entry.id   AF-A0A7N5J984-F1
#
_cell.length_a   1.000
_cell.length_b   1.000
_cell.length_c   1.000
_cell.angle_alpha   90.00
_cell.angle_beta   90.00
_cell.angle_gamma   90.00
#
_symmetry.space_group_name_H-M   'P 1'
#
loop_
_entity.id
_entity.type
_entity.pdbx_description
1 polymer ?
#
loop_
_entity_poly.entity_id
_entity_poly.type
_entity_poly.pdbx_seq_one_letter_code
_entity_poly.pdbx_strand_id
1 'polypeptide(L)'
;GQTPVSPSVQLFGPSEQEIKSQKNATLVCLIAGFRPAPFILKWKIDGTETKSGVETTKATKQGDKYFASSYLTTSDSNYGGHMYTCEVTHNEDTFTNLSPPLLIC
;
A
#
# COMPACT_ATOMS: atom_id res chain seq x y z
N GLY A 1 -27.47 1.01 12.48
CA GLY A 1 -26.00 0.88 12.30
C GLY A 1 -25.67 1.04 10.83
N GLN A 2 -24.57 1.71 10.51
CA GLN A 2 -24.14 1.93 9.12
C GLN A 2 -23.51 0.63 8.55
N THR A 3 -24.00 0.10 7.42
CA THR A 3 -23.56 -1.19 6.82
C THR A 3 -22.08 -1.19 6.42
N PRO A 4 -21.23 -2.16 6.82
CA PRO A 4 -19.84 -2.21 6.37
C PRO A 4 -19.67 -2.06 4.86
N VAL A 5 -18.62 -1.34 4.43
CA VAL A 5 -18.23 -1.22 3.02
C VAL A 5 -16.73 -1.51 2.93
N SER A 6 -16.38 -2.50 2.11
CA SER A 6 -15.02 -2.93 1.88
C SER A 6 -14.18 -1.86 1.15
N PRO A 7 -12.86 -1.79 1.41
CA PRO A 7 -11.97 -0.87 0.70
C PRO A 7 -11.71 -1.30 -0.73
N SER A 8 -11.50 -0.31 -1.60
CA SER A 8 -10.69 -0.49 -2.80
C SER A 8 -9.22 -0.31 -2.42
N VAL A 9 -8.37 -1.26 -2.81
CA VAL A 9 -6.92 -1.24 -2.55
C VAL A 9 -6.17 -1.16 -3.86
N GLN A 10 -5.37 -0.13 -4.03
CA GLN A 10 -4.55 0.10 -5.22
C GLN A 10 -3.10 0.29 -4.83
N LEU A 11 -2.20 -0.39 -5.53
CA LEU A 11 -0.76 -0.32 -5.29
C LEU A 11 -0.06 0.33 -6.49
N PHE A 12 0.68 1.40 -6.21
CA PHE A 12 1.48 2.15 -7.17
C PHE A 12 2.96 1.93 -6.89
N GLY A 13 3.73 1.74 -7.95
CA GLY A 13 5.20 1.72 -7.87
C GLY A 13 5.79 3.13 -7.71
N PRO A 14 7.11 3.21 -7.43
CA PRO A 14 7.85 4.46 -7.43
C PRO A 14 7.85 5.10 -8.81
N SER A 15 8.04 6.42 -8.84
CA SER A 15 8.26 7.13 -10.11
C SER A 15 9.68 6.89 -10.62
N GLU A 16 9.87 6.87 -11.94
CA GLU A 16 11.22 6.75 -12.52
C GLU A 16 12.17 7.86 -12.06
N GLN A 17 11.65 9.07 -11.85
CA GLN A 17 12.44 10.20 -11.39
C GLN A 17 12.96 9.99 -9.97
N GLU A 18 12.16 9.40 -9.08
CA GLU A 18 12.57 9.05 -7.71
C GLU A 18 13.74 8.06 -7.74
N ILE A 19 13.61 6.99 -8.53
CA ILE A 19 14.65 5.97 -8.69
C ILE A 19 15.93 6.59 -9.25
N LYS A 20 15.83 7.35 -10.34
CA LYS A 20 17.00 7.89 -11.06
C LYS A 20 17.71 8.99 -10.26
N SER A 21 16.96 9.90 -9.65
CA SER A 21 17.52 11.12 -9.03
C SER A 21 17.74 10.99 -7.53
N GLN A 22 16.86 10.28 -6.81
CA GLN A 22 16.92 10.19 -5.35
C GLN A 22 17.49 8.86 -4.85
N LYS A 23 17.68 7.87 -5.75
CA LYS A 23 18.19 6.53 -5.40
C LYS A 23 17.31 5.80 -4.37
N ASN A 24 16.03 6.17 -4.33
CA ASN A 24 15.01 5.60 -3.47
C ASN A 24 13.86 5.04 -4.31
N ALA A 25 13.12 4.12 -3.72
CA ALA A 25 11.90 3.57 -4.28
C ALA A 25 10.80 3.56 -3.22
N THR A 26 9.79 4.41 -3.41
CA THR A 26 8.61 4.46 -2.56
C THR A 26 7.41 3.85 -3.27
N LEU A 27 6.86 2.77 -2.72
CA LEU A 27 5.56 2.26 -3.13
C LEU A 27 4.44 2.95 -2.36
N VAL A 28 3.29 3.13 -3.02
CA VAL A 28 2.10 3.75 -2.41
C VAL A 28 0.93 2.79 -2.48
N CYS A 29 0.38 2.44 -1.32
CA CYS A 29 -0.87 1.69 -1.21
C CYS A 29 -2.00 2.64 -0.83
N LEU A 30 -2.92 2.87 -1.77
CA LEU A 30 -4.13 3.66 -1.55
C LEU A 30 -5.28 2.76 -1.10
N ILE A 31 -5.94 3.15 -0.01
CA ILE A 31 -7.06 2.43 0.60
C ILE A 31 -8.24 3.38 0.61
N ALA A 32 -9.27 3.12 -0.18
CA ALA A 32 -10.34 4.10 -0.42
C ALA A 32 -11.74 3.50 -0.28
N GLY A 33 -12.69 4.33 0.16
CA GLY A 33 -14.12 4.05 0.07
C GLY A 33 -14.66 3.07 1.11
N PHE A 34 -13.98 2.90 2.24
CA PHE A 34 -14.34 1.91 3.25
C PHE A 34 -15.05 2.51 4.47
N ARG A 35 -15.81 1.68 5.20
CA ARG A 35 -16.33 2.01 6.55
C ARG A 35 -16.65 0.72 7.33
N PRO A 36 -16.39 0.64 8.64
CA PRO A 36 -15.92 1.70 9.55
C PRO A 36 -14.43 2.03 9.37
N ALA A 37 -13.93 3.01 10.11
CA ALA A 37 -12.56 3.54 9.98
C ALA A 37 -11.40 2.57 10.31
N PRO A 38 -11.53 1.63 11.29
CA PRO A 38 -10.42 0.74 11.62
C PRO A 38 -10.09 -0.24 10.49
N PHE A 39 -8.80 -0.41 10.22
CA PHE A 39 -8.24 -1.43 9.33
C PHE A 39 -6.86 -1.87 9.86
N ILE A 40 -6.38 -3.02 9.41
CA ILE A 40 -5.01 -3.48 9.64
C ILE A 40 -4.29 -3.48 8.30
N LEU A 41 -3.06 -3.00 8.28
CA LEU A 41 -2.23 -2.99 7.07
C LEU A 41 -0.92 -3.73 7.31
N LYS A 42 -0.54 -4.55 6.33
CA LYS A 42 0.73 -5.27 6.27
C LYS A 42 1.38 -5.08 4.92
N TRP A 43 2.66 -4.77 4.93
CA TRP A 43 3.51 -4.84 3.75
C TRP A 43 4.26 -6.16 3.75
N LYS A 44 4.42 -6.77 2.57
CA LYS A 44 5.31 -7.92 2.38
C LYS A 44 6.27 -7.68 1.23
N ILE A 45 7.49 -8.18 1.37
CA ILE A 45 8.50 -8.26 0.31
C ILE A 45 8.75 -9.75 0.09
N ASP A 46 8.47 -10.23 -1.12
CA ASP A 46 8.56 -11.65 -1.50
C ASP A 46 7.80 -12.57 -0.51
N GLY A 47 6.63 -12.11 -0.08
CA GLY A 47 5.78 -12.83 0.87
C GLY A 47 6.16 -12.71 2.35
N THR A 48 7.29 -12.09 2.69
CA THR A 48 7.73 -11.87 4.08
C THR A 48 7.27 -10.51 4.58
N GLU A 49 6.60 -10.46 5.74
CA GLU A 49 6.12 -9.21 6.35
C GLU A 49 7.27 -8.25 6.69
N THR A 50 7.12 -6.98 6.34
CA THR A 50 8.04 -5.89 6.72
C THR A 50 7.30 -4.73 7.36
N LYS A 51 7.97 -4.10 8.32
CA LYS A 51 7.57 -2.82 8.92
C LYS A 51 8.63 -1.73 8.69
N SER A 52 9.76 -2.10 8.10
CA SER A 52 10.85 -1.16 7.82
C SER A 52 10.46 -0.24 6.68
N GLY A 53 10.64 1.07 6.86
CA GLY A 53 10.29 2.07 5.85
C GLY A 53 8.78 2.22 5.61
N VAL A 54 7.93 1.64 6.48
CA VAL A 54 6.48 1.71 6.38
C VAL A 54 5.93 2.91 7.14
N GLU A 55 5.25 3.80 6.43
CA GLU A 55 4.53 4.94 6.99
C GLU A 55 3.06 4.85 6.59
N THR A 56 2.13 4.97 7.54
CA THR A 56 0.68 4.84 7.26
C THR A 56 -0.10 6.02 7.84
N THR A 57 -0.89 6.68 6.99
CA THR A 57 -1.75 7.78 7.41
C THR A 57 -2.91 7.29 8.25
N LYS A 58 -3.44 8.13 9.14
CA LYS A 58 -4.71 7.87 9.80
C LYS A 58 -5.86 7.86 8.77
N ALA A 59 -6.84 7.00 8.98
CA ALA A 59 -8.08 7.01 8.20
C ALA A 59 -8.76 8.37 8.31
N THR A 60 -8.95 9.03 7.18
CA THR A 60 -9.61 10.34 7.08
C THR A 60 -10.99 10.15 6.45
N LYS A 61 -11.98 10.86 7.00
CA LYS A 61 -13.36 10.76 6.53
C LYS A 61 -13.55 11.60 5.26
N GLN A 62 -14.17 11.03 4.24
CA GLN A 62 -14.60 11.69 3.00
C GLN A 62 -16.06 11.31 2.74
N GLY A 63 -16.99 12.24 2.96
CA GLY A 63 -18.42 11.95 2.93
C GLY A 63 -18.83 10.99 4.05
N ASP A 64 -19.44 9.86 3.71
CA ASP A 64 -19.82 8.79 4.63
C ASP A 64 -18.74 7.69 4.78
N LYS A 65 -17.68 7.75 3.96
CA LYS A 65 -16.63 6.73 3.88
C LYS A 65 -15.28 7.26 4.35
N TYR A 66 -14.29 6.38 4.41
CA TYR A 66 -12.93 6.67 4.82
C TYR A 66 -11.94 6.37 3.70
N PHE A 67 -10.80 7.05 3.77
CA PHE A 67 -9.63 6.78 2.95
C PHE A 67 -8.37 6.85 3.81
N ALA A 68 -7.34 6.12 3.41
CA ALA A 68 -6.01 6.13 4.00
C ALA A 68 -4.97 5.79 2.92
N SER A 69 -3.71 6.09 3.19
CA SER A 69 -2.58 5.69 2.36
C SER A 69 -1.48 5.11 3.23
N SER A 70 -0.76 4.13 2.70
CA SER A 70 0.46 3.61 3.28
C SER A 70 1.58 3.67 2.26
N TYR A 71 2.79 3.92 2.74
CA TYR A 71 3.99 4.11 1.96
C TYR A 71 5.02 3.09 2.43
N LEU A 72 5.72 2.46 1.50
CA LEU A 72 6.86 1.61 1.79
C LEU A 72 8.07 2.15 1.03
N THR A 73 9.05 2.68 1.76
CA THR A 73 10.29 3.21 1.18
C THR A 73 11.43 2.20 1.33
N THR A 74 12.12 1.92 0.23
CA THR A 74 13.34 1.10 0.18
C THR A 74 14.41 1.78 -0.69
N SER A 75 15.65 1.30 -0.67
CA SER A 75 16.69 1.76 -1.61
C SER A 75 16.42 1.25 -3.03
N ASP A 76 16.84 2.00 -4.05
CA ASP A 76 16.67 1.60 -5.46
C ASP A 76 17.31 0.24 -5.77
N SER A 77 18.47 -0.04 -5.18
CA SER A 77 19.22 -1.30 -5.30
C SER A 77 18.42 -2.52 -4.87
N ASN A 78 17.47 -2.33 -3.94
CA ASN A 78 16.68 -3.39 -3.32
C ASN A 78 15.24 -3.38 -3.83
N TYR A 79 14.92 -2.59 -4.85
CA TYR A 79 13.59 -2.52 -5.45
C TYR A 79 13.40 -3.48 -6.63
N GLY A 80 14.42 -3.58 -7.49
CA GLY A 80 14.38 -4.44 -8.66
C GLY A 80 14.32 -5.93 -8.30
N GLY A 81 13.43 -6.68 -8.95
CA GLY A 81 13.35 -8.15 -8.80
C GLY A 81 12.57 -8.65 -7.58
N HIS A 82 12.02 -7.74 -6.77
CA HIS A 82 11.19 -8.09 -5.62
C HIS A 82 9.70 -7.88 -5.91
N MET A 83 8.85 -8.73 -5.33
CA MET A 83 7.40 -8.57 -5.36
C MET A 83 6.93 -7.94 -4.06
N TYR A 84 6.32 -6.76 -4.17
CA TYR A 84 5.75 -6.05 -3.05
C TYR A 84 4.27 -6.30 -2.94
N THR A 85 3.80 -6.48 -1.71
CA THR A 85 2.39 -6.74 -1.41
C THR A 85 1.89 -5.74 -0.40
N CYS A 86 0.78 -5.08 -0.72
CA CYS A 86 -0.04 -4.37 0.28
C CYS A 86 -1.25 -5.25 0.64
N GLU A 87 -1.32 -5.66 1.90
CA GLU A 87 -2.38 -6.49 2.46
C GLU A 87 -3.16 -5.68 3.49
N VAL A 88 -4.45 -5.48 3.24
CA VAL A 88 -5.35 -4.69 4.07
C VAL A 88 -6.46 -5.58 4.60
N THR A 89 -6.58 -5.69 5.92
CA THR A 89 -7.70 -6.38 6.57
C THR A 89 -8.71 -5.35 7.09
N HIS A 90 -9.97 -5.50 6.68
CA HIS A 90 -11.09 -4.64 7.03
C HIS A 90 -12.34 -5.46 7.30
N ASN A 91 -12.86 -5.39 8.53
CA ASN A 91 -13.97 -6.24 9.02
C ASN A 91 -13.78 -7.73 8.70
N GLU A 92 -12.65 -8.31 9.12
CA GLU A 92 -12.31 -9.74 8.94
C GLU A 92 -11.96 -10.15 7.50
N ASP A 93 -12.38 -9.39 6.49
CA ASP A 93 -11.98 -9.59 5.10
C ASP A 93 -10.58 -9.04 4.82
N THR A 94 -9.81 -9.72 3.97
CA THR A 94 -8.46 -9.31 3.58
C THR A 94 -8.37 -9.04 2.09
N PHE A 95 -7.85 -7.87 1.75
CA PHE A 95 -7.71 -7.32 0.40
C PHE A 95 -6.23 -7.16 0.09
N THR A 96 -5.76 -7.80 -0.98
CA THR A 96 -4.35 -7.85 -1.31
C THR A 96 -4.11 -7.27 -2.70
N ASN A 97 -3.13 -6.39 -2.82
CA ASN A 97 -2.66 -5.88 -4.11
C ASN A 97 -1.14 -6.07 -4.23
N LEU A 98 -0.69 -6.46 -5.42
CA LEU A 98 0.70 -6.79 -5.73
C LEU A 98 1.29 -5.69 -6.61
N SER A 99 2.56 -5.35 -6.40
CA SER A 99 3.25 -4.44 -7.30
C SER A 99 3.23 -5.00 -8.72
N PRO A 100 2.95 -4.19 -9.75
CA PRO A 100 3.08 -4.65 -11.12
C PRO A 100 4.52 -5.16 -11.35
N PRO A 101 4.71 -6.20 -12.18
CA PRO A 101 6.05 -6.61 -12.58
C PRO A 101 6.77 -5.41 -13.17
N LEU A 102 7.99 -5.15 -12.69
CA LEU A 102 8.87 -4.23 -13.39
C LEU A 102 9.17 -4.87 -14.75
N LEU A 103 8.48 -4.41 -15.79
CA LEU A 103 8.90 -4.69 -17.16
C LEU A 103 10.29 -4.08 -17.29
N ILE A 104 11.29 -4.95 -17.28
CA ILE A 104 12.66 -4.61 -17.66
C ILE A 104 12.56 -4.24 -19.13
N CYS A 105 12.36 -2.96 -19.43
CA CYS A 105 12.49 -2.41 -20.77
C CYS A 105 13.98 -2.31 -21.14
#